data_AF-A0A926IDD3-F1
#
_entry.id   AF-A0A926IDD3-F1
#
_cell.length_a   1.000
_cell.length_b   1.000
_cell.length_c   1.000
_cell.angle_alpha   90.00
_cell.angle_beta   90.00
_cell.angle_gamma   90.00
#
_symmetry.space_group_name_H-M   'P 1'
#
loop_
_entity.id
_entity.type
_entity.pdbx_description
1 polymer ?
#
loop_
_entity_poly.entity_id
_entity_poly.type
_entity_poly.pdbx_seq_one_letter_code
_entity_poly.pdbx_strand_id
1 'polypeptide(L)'
;MKKKWLKNLLYLLIMTFLIVCIDSIKAQELDVSKPLILAFQSQKAKVKGGEKINFLALYALPNGTQMAEERWSYRPLFLNEEYVVFEKPEVLFAPGQYEIALQIKDSHEVWSEPALTYITVSKNCSQSEVAYMAQKNIKGAKFNLFGTENYRLYKKITGTRDGVVGGKLIISDSPEKVKEKGILYEGISNGTGRLLMHHLHDMKDGKDYRMMILVTNLNKEKQRIRINNYAIKGPSEDVLYIGEQLLLDYWDNQTREVIYDLPAGQTGIIYKQEMPWKRGDALSSYIDFHTEEKVKWQVLCVENGDNFETYKHYCAKDQHIRGTFETLKKIYYIDLDTELAYFSIGEGMEEFLIGFDEVLGKEVYNKGNFGMEYELHLKAVKDTFVVFNPRGDVFRGALMWNGKVYAMPNKGCLKGKGEASFLGEIQEGEEAIVKYILPNGSSAPVLFVFVPQNNPEKMSILKEICKAYKPF
;
A
#
# COMPACT_ATOMS: atom_id res chain seq x y z
N MET A 1 36.71 -24.10 -29.73
CA MET A 1 36.29 -25.34 -29.01
C MET A 1 37.22 -25.76 -27.87
N LYS A 2 38.56 -25.70 -28.00
CA LYS A 2 39.51 -26.17 -26.97
C LYS A 2 39.48 -25.43 -25.61
N LYS A 3 39.17 -24.12 -25.56
CA LYS A 3 39.10 -23.33 -24.30
C LYS A 3 37.89 -23.64 -23.41
N LYS A 4 36.77 -24.08 -23.98
CA LYS A 4 35.54 -24.41 -23.24
C LYS A 4 35.63 -25.81 -22.61
N TRP A 5 36.32 -26.71 -23.29
CA TRP A 5 36.63 -28.05 -22.80
C TRP A 5 37.63 -28.01 -21.63
N LEU A 6 38.68 -27.17 -21.71
CA LEU A 6 39.63 -26.98 -20.60
C LEU A 6 38.99 -26.39 -19.33
N LYS A 7 38.03 -25.45 -19.47
CA LYS A 7 37.29 -24.90 -18.34
C LYS A 7 36.36 -25.92 -17.70
N ASN A 8 35.65 -26.72 -18.49
CA ASN A 8 34.81 -27.79 -17.98
C ASN A 8 35.64 -28.92 -17.34
N LEU A 9 36.83 -29.20 -17.87
CA LEU A 9 37.78 -30.16 -17.30
C LEU A 9 38.34 -29.65 -15.95
N LEU A 10 38.64 -28.35 -15.83
CA LEU A 10 39.06 -27.73 -14.57
C LEU A 10 37.92 -27.70 -13.54
N TYR A 11 36.67 -27.50 -13.97
CA TYR A 11 35.49 -27.54 -13.10
C TYR A 11 35.17 -28.96 -12.63
N LEU A 12 35.30 -29.95 -13.53
CA LEU A 12 35.22 -31.37 -13.16
C LEU A 12 36.37 -31.74 -12.24
N LEU A 13 37.61 -31.29 -12.50
CA LEU A 13 38.75 -31.54 -11.62
C LEU A 13 38.55 -30.91 -10.25
N ILE A 14 38.02 -29.69 -10.13
CA ILE A 14 37.73 -29.07 -8.83
C ILE A 14 36.61 -29.81 -8.09
N MET A 15 35.52 -30.18 -8.77
CA MET A 15 34.43 -30.98 -8.18
C MET A 15 34.89 -32.39 -7.80
N THR A 16 35.72 -33.03 -8.63
CA THR A 16 36.26 -34.37 -8.37
C THR A 16 37.35 -34.32 -7.31
N PHE A 17 38.12 -33.23 -7.19
CA PHE A 17 39.05 -33.02 -6.08
C PHE A 17 38.28 -32.73 -4.77
N LEU A 18 37.16 -32.00 -4.83
CA LEU A 18 36.25 -31.84 -3.69
C LEU A 18 35.57 -33.17 -3.30
N ILE A 19 35.15 -34.01 -4.25
CA ILE A 19 34.50 -35.30 -3.98
C ILE A 19 35.52 -36.38 -3.54
N VAL A 20 36.72 -36.41 -4.14
CA VAL A 20 37.76 -37.40 -3.79
C VAL A 20 38.51 -37.03 -2.50
N CYS A 21 38.60 -35.75 -2.13
CA CYS A 21 39.09 -35.38 -0.81
C CYS A 21 38.07 -35.70 0.30
N ILE A 22 36.79 -35.88 -0.01
CA ILE A 22 35.76 -36.26 0.98
C ILE A 22 35.86 -37.75 1.37
N ASP A 23 36.35 -38.63 0.49
CA ASP A 23 36.45 -40.07 0.78
C ASP A 23 37.79 -40.53 1.39
N SER A 24 38.78 -39.65 1.52
CA SER A 24 40.11 -39.98 2.10
C SER A 24 40.58 -39.08 3.22
N ILE A 25 39.78 -38.08 3.59
CA ILE A 25 39.89 -37.40 4.88
C ILE A 25 38.91 -38.13 5.78
N LYS A 26 39.39 -38.89 6.78
CA LYS A 26 38.59 -39.14 7.99
C LYS A 26 37.96 -37.80 8.31
N ALA A 27 36.63 -37.65 8.22
CA ALA A 27 35.94 -36.39 8.46
C ALA A 27 36.39 -35.86 9.82
N GLN A 28 37.44 -35.05 9.81
CA GLN A 28 37.90 -34.31 10.95
C GLN A 28 36.85 -33.21 10.97
N GLU A 29 35.84 -33.38 11.82
CA GLU A 29 34.85 -32.35 12.10
C GLU A 29 35.64 -31.06 12.24
N LEU A 30 35.42 -30.13 11.31
CA LEU A 30 36.12 -28.86 11.30
C LEU A 30 35.68 -28.15 12.58
N ASP A 31 36.51 -28.22 13.62
CA ASP A 31 36.20 -27.68 14.93
C ASP A 31 36.22 -26.16 14.86
N VAL A 32 35.03 -25.58 14.68
CA VAL A 32 34.81 -24.15 14.58
C VAL A 32 34.15 -23.64 15.85
N SER A 33 34.64 -22.51 16.37
CA SER A 33 34.10 -21.90 17.59
C SER A 33 32.78 -21.15 17.38
N LYS A 34 32.43 -20.86 16.13
CA LYS A 34 31.16 -20.26 15.70
C LYS A 34 30.78 -20.75 14.30
N PRO A 35 29.52 -20.62 13.88
CA PRO A 35 29.11 -20.98 12.53
C PRO A 35 29.94 -20.27 11.46
N LEU A 36 30.37 -21.03 10.45
CA LEU A 36 31.26 -20.55 9.41
C LEU A 36 30.76 -21.00 8.04
N ILE A 37 30.59 -20.05 7.11
CA ILE A 37 30.29 -20.37 5.72
C ILE A 37 31.61 -20.46 4.95
N LEU A 38 31.96 -21.67 4.52
CA LEU A 38 33.23 -22.00 3.85
C LEU A 38 33.21 -21.62 2.37
N ALA A 39 32.06 -21.78 1.71
CA ALA A 39 31.85 -21.36 0.33
C ALA A 39 30.41 -20.95 0.11
N PHE A 40 30.19 -19.91 -0.68
CA PHE A 40 28.85 -19.46 -1.06
C PHE A 40 28.87 -18.91 -2.48
N GLN A 41 28.05 -19.51 -3.35
CA GLN A 41 27.94 -19.08 -4.74
C GLN A 41 26.55 -19.34 -5.32
N SER A 42 26.17 -18.53 -6.30
CA SER A 42 25.06 -18.88 -7.19
C SER A 42 25.49 -19.97 -8.19
N GLN A 43 24.57 -20.83 -8.62
CA GLN A 43 24.83 -21.80 -9.69
C GLN A 43 25.16 -21.12 -11.03
N LYS A 44 24.64 -19.91 -11.24
CA LYS A 44 24.91 -19.06 -12.40
C LYS A 44 25.23 -17.65 -11.95
N ALA A 45 26.45 -17.19 -12.20
CA ALA A 45 26.86 -15.80 -11.96
C ALA A 45 26.15 -14.78 -12.89
N LYS A 46 25.56 -15.25 -14.01
CA LYS A 46 24.81 -14.41 -14.94
C LYS A 46 23.49 -15.08 -15.33
N VAL A 47 22.39 -14.36 -15.17
CA VAL A 47 21.02 -14.83 -15.40
C VAL A 47 20.24 -13.83 -16.25
N LYS A 48 19.17 -14.29 -16.89
CA LYS A 48 18.16 -13.40 -17.50
C LYS A 48 17.23 -12.83 -16.44
N GLY A 49 16.61 -11.68 -16.71
CA GLY A 49 15.52 -11.18 -15.86
C GLY A 49 14.40 -12.23 -15.71
N GLY A 50 13.97 -12.49 -14.48
CA GLY A 50 12.94 -13.48 -14.15
C GLY A 50 13.37 -14.95 -14.20
N GLU A 51 14.66 -15.24 -14.47
CA GLU A 51 15.20 -16.59 -14.42
C GLU A 51 15.42 -17.02 -12.95
N LYS A 52 15.02 -18.26 -12.61
CA LYS A 52 15.19 -18.81 -11.26
C LYS A 52 16.67 -18.89 -10.88
N ILE A 53 16.97 -18.44 -9.67
CA ILE A 53 18.31 -18.43 -9.10
C ILE A 53 18.39 -19.54 -8.04
N ASN A 54 19.46 -20.34 -8.10
CA ASN A 54 19.78 -21.32 -7.09
C ASN A 54 21.15 -21.01 -6.49
N PHE A 55 21.28 -21.24 -5.19
CA PHE A 55 22.51 -21.01 -4.44
C PHE A 55 23.05 -22.32 -3.89
N LEU A 56 24.37 -22.39 -3.79
CA LEU A 56 25.11 -23.45 -3.13
C LEU A 56 25.92 -22.81 -2.01
N ALA A 57 25.73 -23.34 -0.79
CA ALA A 57 26.50 -22.94 0.39
C ALA A 57 27.11 -24.19 1.02
N LEU A 58 28.41 -24.12 1.33
CA LEU A 58 29.11 -25.08 2.17
C LEU A 58 29.41 -24.38 3.48
N TYR A 59 29.08 -25.00 4.60
CA TYR A 59 29.26 -24.43 5.93
C TYR A 59 29.74 -25.47 6.94
N ALA A 60 30.28 -24.97 8.05
CA ALA A 60 30.63 -25.73 9.24
C ALA A 60 29.95 -25.10 10.46
N LEU A 61 29.53 -25.96 11.39
CA LEU A 61 28.92 -25.55 12.66
C LEU A 61 29.77 -26.06 13.82
N PRO A 62 29.75 -25.39 14.98
CA PRO A 62 30.44 -25.90 16.17
C PRO A 62 29.99 -27.31 16.54
N ASN A 63 30.90 -28.10 17.10
CA ASN A 63 30.61 -29.49 17.47
C ASN A 63 29.41 -29.58 18.41
N GLY A 64 28.49 -30.50 18.10
CA GLY A 64 27.25 -30.71 18.87
C GLY A 64 26.15 -29.67 18.62
N THR A 65 26.31 -28.76 17.66
CA THR A 65 25.27 -27.78 17.28
C THR A 65 24.58 -28.15 15.98
N GLN A 66 23.39 -27.58 15.75
CA GLN A 66 22.64 -27.72 14.50
C GLN A 66 22.29 -26.34 13.94
N MET A 67 22.02 -26.27 12.63
CA MET A 67 21.57 -25.03 12.00
C MET A 67 20.15 -24.72 12.49
N ALA A 68 19.98 -23.53 13.07
CA ALA A 68 18.70 -23.05 13.57
C ALA A 68 18.01 -22.10 12.59
N GLU A 69 18.76 -21.23 11.92
CA GLU A 69 18.19 -20.17 11.09
C GLU A 69 19.12 -19.77 9.94
N GLU A 70 18.55 -19.39 8.80
CA GLU A 70 19.23 -18.67 7.72
C GLU A 70 18.72 -17.23 7.63
N ARG A 71 19.62 -16.29 7.42
CA ARG A 71 19.28 -14.90 7.08
C ARG A 71 19.85 -14.56 5.72
N TRP A 72 18.97 -14.14 4.82
CA TRP A 72 19.32 -13.74 3.47
C TRP A 72 19.09 -12.25 3.29
N SER A 73 19.93 -11.63 2.49
CA SER A 73 19.64 -10.33 1.92
C SER A 73 20.23 -10.17 0.53
N TYR A 74 19.71 -9.20 -0.22
CA TYR A 74 20.31 -8.79 -1.47
C TYR A 74 20.20 -7.28 -1.68
N ARG A 75 21.17 -6.73 -2.41
CA ARG A 75 21.15 -5.32 -2.83
C ARG A 75 21.59 -5.14 -4.28
N PRO A 76 20.92 -4.27 -5.05
CA PRO A 76 21.42 -3.83 -6.36
C PRO A 76 22.62 -2.90 -6.16
N LEU A 77 23.74 -3.18 -6.85
CA LEU A 77 24.96 -2.35 -6.79
C LEU A 77 24.95 -1.17 -7.78
N PHE A 78 23.87 -1.03 -8.55
CA PHE A 78 23.69 0.06 -9.52
C PHE A 78 22.86 1.22 -8.97
N LEU A 79 22.44 1.15 -7.71
CA LEU A 79 21.79 2.25 -7.01
C LEU A 79 22.80 3.03 -6.17
N ASN A 80 22.63 4.35 -6.10
CA ASN A 80 23.50 5.24 -5.33
C ASN A 80 23.20 5.19 -3.82
N GLU A 81 21.97 4.81 -3.45
CA GLU A 81 21.55 4.64 -2.05
C GLU A 81 21.62 3.15 -1.66
N GLU A 82 21.98 2.86 -0.41
CA GLU A 82 21.99 1.49 0.11
C GLU A 82 20.55 0.96 0.26
N TYR A 83 20.05 0.30 -0.79
CA TYR A 83 18.79 -0.41 -0.77
C TYR A 83 19.03 -1.90 -0.51
N VAL A 84 18.66 -2.39 0.66
CA VAL A 84 18.82 -3.80 1.05
C VAL A 84 17.45 -4.45 1.24
N VAL A 85 17.25 -5.60 0.60
CA VAL A 85 16.06 -6.44 0.80
C VAL A 85 16.45 -7.64 1.65
N PHE A 86 15.75 -7.85 2.76
CA PHE A 86 16.00 -8.94 3.72
C PHE A 86 15.18 -10.19 3.37
N GLU A 87 15.43 -10.76 2.21
CA GLU A 87 14.83 -12.02 1.77
C GLU A 87 15.78 -12.80 0.85
N LYS A 88 15.49 -14.08 0.64
CA LYS A 88 16.21 -14.91 -0.33
C LYS A 88 15.70 -14.60 -1.74
N PRO A 89 16.55 -14.13 -2.67
CA PRO A 89 16.09 -13.84 -4.03
C PRO A 89 15.85 -15.13 -4.81
N GLU A 90 14.59 -15.42 -5.14
CA GLU A 90 14.23 -16.53 -6.04
C GLU A 90 14.49 -16.18 -7.51
N VAL A 91 14.25 -14.92 -7.87
CA VAL A 91 14.39 -14.33 -9.20
C VAL A 91 14.79 -12.86 -9.04
N LEU A 92 15.40 -12.29 -10.07
CA LEU A 92 15.70 -10.85 -10.16
C LEU A 92 15.32 -10.34 -11.54
N PHE A 93 14.81 -9.12 -11.65
CA PHE A 93 14.28 -8.57 -12.91
C PHE A 93 15.09 -7.39 -13.45
N ALA A 94 15.37 -6.39 -12.61
CA ALA A 94 16.12 -5.22 -13.01
C ALA A 94 17.55 -5.59 -13.45
N PRO A 95 18.01 -5.13 -14.63
CA PRO A 95 19.33 -5.46 -15.13
C PRO A 95 20.42 -4.75 -14.34
N GLY A 96 21.47 -5.48 -13.99
CA GLY A 96 22.58 -4.94 -13.21
C GLY A 96 23.28 -5.99 -12.36
N GLN A 97 24.24 -5.53 -11.57
CA GLN A 97 24.95 -6.38 -10.62
C GLN A 97 24.26 -6.31 -9.25
N TYR A 98 24.09 -7.47 -8.63
CA TYR A 98 23.56 -7.63 -7.29
C TYR A 98 24.58 -8.30 -6.40
N GLU A 99 24.64 -7.85 -5.15
CA GLU A 99 25.31 -8.54 -4.06
C GLU A 99 24.26 -9.28 -3.25
N ILE A 100 24.49 -10.57 -3.00
CA ILE A 100 23.63 -11.45 -2.22
C ILE A 100 24.41 -11.85 -0.97
N ALA A 101 23.80 -11.75 0.20
CA ALA A 101 24.39 -12.14 1.48
C ALA A 101 23.63 -13.32 2.11
N LEU A 102 24.38 -14.21 2.74
CA LEU A 102 23.87 -15.31 3.57
C LEU A 102 24.56 -15.27 4.93
N GLN A 103 23.79 -15.38 6.01
CA GLN A 103 24.25 -15.70 7.34
C GLN A 103 23.51 -16.92 7.87
N ILE A 104 24.18 -17.70 8.71
CA ILE A 104 23.59 -18.88 9.37
C ILE A 104 23.71 -18.74 10.88
N LYS A 105 22.69 -19.20 11.61
CA LYS A 105 22.65 -19.24 13.07
C LYS A 105 22.67 -20.68 13.54
N ASP A 106 23.43 -20.97 14.58
CA ASP A 106 23.37 -22.29 15.24
C ASP A 106 22.30 -22.34 16.35
N SER A 107 22.14 -23.53 16.93
CA SER A 107 21.25 -23.82 18.06
C SER A 107 21.63 -23.13 19.38
N HIS A 108 22.79 -22.45 19.45
CA HIS A 108 23.19 -21.61 20.58
C HIS A 108 23.00 -20.11 20.29
N GLU A 109 22.26 -19.78 19.23
CA GLU A 109 21.93 -18.41 18.82
C GLU A 109 23.14 -17.58 18.35
N VAL A 110 24.25 -18.22 17.98
CA VAL A 110 25.43 -17.54 17.44
C VAL A 110 25.33 -17.45 15.92
N TRP A 111 25.55 -16.25 15.37
CA TRP A 111 25.53 -15.99 13.93
C TRP A 111 26.93 -16.10 13.30
N SER A 112 26.98 -16.57 12.06
CA SER A 112 28.16 -16.45 11.20
C SER A 112 28.39 -15.00 10.74
N GLU A 113 29.63 -14.72 10.30
CA GLU A 113 29.86 -13.57 9.43
C GLU A 113 29.05 -13.72 8.12
N PRO A 114 28.65 -12.61 7.46
CA PRO A 114 27.99 -12.66 6.17
C PRO A 114 28.91 -13.23 5.08
N ALA A 115 28.46 -14.26 4.38
CA ALA A 115 29.07 -14.70 3.14
C ALA A 115 28.38 -14.01 1.96
N LEU A 116 29.18 -13.52 1.00
CA LEU A 116 28.70 -12.77 -0.15
C LEU A 116 28.87 -13.55 -1.46
N THR A 117 27.91 -13.41 -2.36
CA THR A 117 28.05 -13.78 -3.76
C THR A 117 27.44 -12.72 -4.67
N TYR A 118 27.79 -12.74 -5.95
CA TYR A 118 27.35 -11.72 -6.90
C TYR A 118 26.64 -12.32 -8.09
N ILE A 119 25.57 -11.66 -8.53
CA ILE A 119 24.77 -12.06 -9.69
C ILE A 119 24.66 -10.89 -10.65
N THR A 120 24.90 -11.15 -11.94
CA THR A 120 24.62 -10.18 -13.01
C THR A 120 23.33 -10.54 -13.72
N VAL A 121 22.34 -9.68 -13.63
CA VAL A 121 21.07 -9.80 -14.38
C VAL A 121 21.24 -9.13 -15.73
N SER A 122 21.00 -9.88 -16.81
CA SER A 122 21.09 -9.36 -18.18
C SER A 122 19.85 -8.56 -18.57
N LYS A 123 19.99 -7.63 -19.52
CA LYS A 123 18.86 -6.89 -20.11
C LYS A 123 17.80 -7.77 -20.80
N ASN A 124 18.16 -8.99 -21.17
CA ASN A 124 17.18 -9.92 -21.74
C ASN A 124 16.39 -10.56 -20.59
N CYS A 125 15.07 -10.46 -20.66
CA CYS A 125 14.17 -11.10 -19.70
C CYS A 125 13.62 -12.41 -20.27
N SER A 126 13.50 -13.42 -19.41
CA SER A 126 12.77 -14.65 -19.70
C SER A 126 11.25 -14.44 -19.57
N GLN A 127 10.85 -13.57 -18.65
CA GLN A 127 9.49 -13.11 -18.39
C GLN A 127 9.54 -11.74 -17.71
N SER A 128 8.46 -10.96 -17.77
CA SER A 128 8.37 -9.69 -17.03
C SER A 128 8.07 -9.95 -15.56
N GLU A 129 8.43 -8.99 -14.70
CA GLU A 129 8.13 -9.04 -13.27
C GLU A 129 6.62 -9.11 -13.00
N VAL A 130 5.85 -8.34 -13.78
CA VAL A 130 4.37 -8.35 -13.70
C VAL A 130 3.81 -9.73 -14.05
N ALA A 131 4.30 -10.36 -15.12
CA ALA A 131 3.86 -11.71 -15.51
C ALA A 131 4.24 -12.75 -14.45
N TYR A 132 5.43 -12.63 -13.84
CA TYR A 132 5.84 -13.50 -12.73
C TYR A 132 4.93 -13.33 -11.50
N MET A 133 4.57 -12.10 -11.15
CA MET A 133 3.65 -11.84 -10.04
C MET A 133 2.23 -12.33 -10.36
N ALA A 134 1.79 -12.19 -11.61
CA ALA A 134 0.51 -12.73 -12.07
C ALA A 134 0.47 -14.26 -11.97
N GLN A 135 1.55 -14.98 -12.31
CA GLN A 135 1.65 -16.43 -12.13
C GLN A 135 1.53 -16.86 -10.65
N LYS A 136 2.03 -16.05 -9.71
CA LYS A 136 1.80 -16.28 -8.27
C LYS A 136 0.33 -16.10 -7.90
N ASN A 137 -0.41 -15.31 -8.67
CA ASN A 137 -1.81 -14.95 -8.46
C ASN A 137 -2.11 -14.41 -7.05
N ILE A 138 -1.16 -13.63 -6.53
CA ILE A 138 -1.28 -13.00 -5.22
C ILE A 138 -1.56 -11.51 -5.44
N LYS A 139 -2.83 -11.12 -5.29
CA LYS A 139 -3.20 -9.70 -5.33
C LYS A 139 -2.54 -8.94 -4.18
N GLY A 140 -2.09 -7.72 -4.48
CA GLY A 140 -1.29 -6.91 -3.58
C GLY A 140 0.15 -7.38 -3.43
N ALA A 141 0.60 -8.42 -4.14
CA ALA A 141 2.01 -8.80 -4.10
C ALA A 141 2.88 -7.66 -4.60
N LYS A 142 3.72 -7.15 -3.70
CA LYS A 142 4.63 -6.05 -3.98
C LYS A 142 5.87 -6.50 -4.73
N PHE A 143 6.43 -5.61 -5.52
CA PHE A 143 7.69 -5.80 -6.23
C PHE A 143 8.45 -4.49 -6.40
N ASN A 144 9.77 -4.61 -6.54
CA ASN A 144 10.71 -3.50 -6.53
C ASN A 144 11.16 -3.18 -7.95
N LEU A 145 10.87 -1.96 -8.41
CA LEU A 145 11.26 -1.50 -9.75
C LEU A 145 12.74 -1.10 -9.80
N PHE A 146 13.35 -0.79 -8.65
CA PHE A 146 14.72 -0.30 -8.52
C PHE A 146 15.02 0.89 -9.46
N GLY A 147 14.02 1.73 -9.70
CA GLY A 147 14.09 2.86 -10.63
C GLY A 147 14.17 2.50 -12.11
N THR A 148 14.31 1.22 -12.45
CA THR A 148 14.51 0.76 -13.84
C THR A 148 13.27 0.89 -14.71
N GLU A 149 12.11 1.06 -14.09
CA GLU A 149 10.83 1.25 -14.75
C GLU A 149 10.21 2.59 -14.35
N ASN A 150 9.71 3.33 -15.32
CA ASN A 150 9.03 4.60 -15.10
C ASN A 150 7.70 4.64 -15.84
N TYR A 151 6.65 4.18 -15.16
CA TYR A 151 5.29 4.11 -15.70
C TYR A 151 4.74 5.45 -16.19
N ARG A 152 5.30 6.60 -15.80
CA ARG A 152 4.90 7.91 -16.37
C ARG A 152 5.30 8.08 -17.83
N LEU A 153 6.19 7.25 -18.36
CA LEU A 153 6.55 7.24 -19.78
C LEU A 153 5.54 6.49 -20.64
N TYR A 154 4.61 5.76 -20.03
CA TYR A 154 3.54 5.07 -20.75
C TYR A 154 2.48 6.07 -21.20
N LYS A 155 1.57 5.64 -22.07
CA LYS A 155 0.46 6.47 -22.51
C LYS A 155 -0.45 6.80 -21.33
N LYS A 156 -0.55 8.08 -20.96
CA LYS A 156 -1.58 8.52 -20.01
C LYS A 156 -2.94 8.41 -20.69
N ILE A 157 -3.85 7.66 -20.07
CA ILE A 157 -5.23 7.55 -20.54
C ILE A 157 -6.16 8.34 -19.62
N THR A 158 -7.23 8.85 -20.21
CA THR A 158 -8.36 9.47 -19.51
C THR A 158 -9.59 8.58 -19.67
N GLY A 159 -10.59 8.76 -18.82
CA GLY A 159 -11.87 8.05 -19.01
C GLY A 159 -12.49 8.41 -20.37
N THR A 160 -13.03 7.42 -21.07
CA THR A 160 -13.86 7.61 -22.27
C THR A 160 -15.24 8.14 -21.93
N ARG A 161 -15.70 7.85 -20.71
CA ARG A 161 -16.86 8.45 -20.05
C ARG A 161 -16.58 8.59 -18.57
N ASP A 162 -17.06 9.67 -17.98
CA ASP A 162 -17.04 9.92 -16.55
C ASP A 162 -18.47 10.03 -15.98
N GLY A 163 -18.59 9.74 -14.69
CA GLY A 163 -19.81 9.86 -13.92
C GLY A 163 -19.52 10.36 -12.52
N VAL A 164 -20.50 11.03 -11.92
CA VAL A 164 -20.38 11.56 -10.56
C VAL A 164 -21.58 11.11 -9.75
N VAL A 165 -21.34 10.57 -8.57
CA VAL A 165 -22.38 10.36 -7.56
C VAL A 165 -22.26 11.48 -6.54
N GLY A 166 -23.26 12.36 -6.57
CA GLY A 166 -23.38 13.47 -5.64
C GLY A 166 -23.79 13.01 -4.23
N GLY A 167 -23.57 13.89 -3.27
CA GLY A 167 -23.92 13.68 -1.87
C GLY A 167 -22.95 14.42 -0.96
N LYS A 168 -23.32 14.55 0.31
CA LYS A 168 -22.55 15.35 1.26
C LYS A 168 -21.38 14.55 1.84
N LEU A 169 -20.16 14.83 1.41
CA LEU A 169 -18.94 14.35 2.06
C LEU A 169 -18.54 15.34 3.15
N ILE A 170 -18.49 14.90 4.41
CA ILE A 170 -18.07 15.67 5.57
C ILE A 170 -16.71 15.15 6.02
N ILE A 171 -15.69 16.01 6.09
CA ILE A 171 -14.34 15.63 6.50
C ILE A 171 -13.95 16.38 7.77
N SER A 172 -13.62 15.63 8.81
CA SER A 172 -13.01 16.11 10.05
C SER A 172 -11.62 15.51 10.18
N ASP A 173 -10.62 16.24 9.71
CA ASP A 173 -9.20 15.88 9.80
C ASP A 173 -8.33 17.10 10.17
N SER A 174 -8.94 18.16 10.71
CA SER A 174 -8.20 19.34 11.14
C SER A 174 -8.77 19.96 12.43
N PRO A 175 -7.97 20.09 13.51
CA PRO A 175 -6.56 19.71 13.58
C PRO A 175 -6.38 18.19 13.55
N GLU A 176 -5.45 17.67 12.74
CA GLU A 176 -5.16 16.22 12.70
C GLU A 176 -4.60 15.82 14.07
N LYS A 177 -3.63 16.57 14.59
CA LYS A 177 -3.12 16.40 15.96
C LYS A 177 -3.90 17.27 16.94
N VAL A 178 -4.77 16.63 17.70
CA VAL A 178 -5.68 17.27 18.66
C VAL A 178 -4.92 17.65 19.93
N LYS A 179 -4.80 18.96 20.16
CA LYS A 179 -4.05 19.58 21.27
C LYS A 179 -4.93 20.35 22.25
N GLU A 180 -6.24 20.30 22.06
CA GLU A 180 -7.24 20.80 23.00
C GLU A 180 -8.54 20.01 22.84
N LYS A 181 -9.31 19.83 23.93
CA LYS A 181 -10.69 19.35 23.86
C LYS A 181 -11.57 20.40 23.18
N GLY A 182 -12.64 20.05 22.48
CA GLY A 182 -13.42 21.00 21.68
C GLY A 182 -14.21 20.35 20.55
N ILE A 183 -14.90 21.18 19.75
CA ILE A 183 -15.49 20.77 18.48
C ILE A 183 -14.37 20.81 17.43
N LEU A 184 -14.00 19.65 16.89
CA LEU A 184 -12.97 19.52 15.86
C LEU A 184 -13.50 19.98 14.50
N TYR A 185 -14.74 19.61 14.20
CA TYR A 185 -15.43 20.05 13.02
C TYR A 185 -16.96 19.99 13.17
N GLU A 186 -17.64 20.84 12.41
CA GLU A 186 -19.10 20.89 12.28
C GLU A 186 -19.46 20.99 10.80
N GLY A 187 -20.47 20.25 10.37
CA GLY A 187 -20.96 20.26 9.00
C GLY A 187 -22.48 20.10 8.93
N ILE A 188 -23.09 20.61 7.86
CA ILE A 188 -24.54 20.46 7.62
C ILE A 188 -24.76 19.51 6.44
N SER A 189 -25.71 18.58 6.59
CA SER A 189 -26.11 17.68 5.51
C SER A 189 -27.62 17.64 5.33
N ASN A 190 -28.04 17.28 4.13
CA ASN A 190 -29.39 16.84 3.82
C ASN A 190 -29.28 15.72 2.76
N GLY A 191 -30.03 14.63 2.91
CA GLY A 191 -29.96 13.47 2.02
C GLY A 191 -28.79 12.55 2.31
N THR A 192 -28.27 11.92 1.26
CA THR A 192 -27.18 10.93 1.35
C THR A 192 -25.82 11.62 1.53
N GLY A 193 -24.99 11.05 2.40
CA GLY A 193 -23.64 11.55 2.65
C GLY A 193 -22.70 10.51 3.25
N ARG A 194 -21.45 10.94 3.43
CA ARG A 194 -20.38 10.19 4.08
C ARG A 194 -19.63 11.11 5.03
N LEU A 195 -19.39 10.67 6.25
CA LEU A 195 -18.53 11.35 7.21
C LEU A 195 -17.20 10.59 7.32
N LEU A 196 -16.12 11.30 7.03
CA LEU A 196 -14.74 10.89 7.29
C LEU A 196 -14.23 11.63 8.52
N MET A 197 -13.76 10.89 9.52
CA MET A 197 -13.04 11.43 10.67
C MET A 197 -11.63 10.84 10.69
N HIS A 198 -10.62 11.67 10.92
CA HIS A 198 -9.24 11.24 11.15
C HIS A 198 -8.57 12.18 12.16
N HIS A 199 -8.18 11.68 13.33
CA HIS A 199 -7.53 12.51 14.35
C HIS A 199 -6.55 11.70 15.21
N LEU A 200 -5.48 12.37 15.64
CA LEU A 200 -4.44 11.89 16.55
C LEU A 200 -4.52 12.63 17.87
N HIS A 201 -4.34 11.91 18.98
CA HIS A 201 -4.27 12.51 20.29
C HIS A 201 -2.88 13.13 20.53
N ASP A 202 -2.79 14.44 20.83
CA ASP A 202 -1.54 15.12 21.20
C ASP A 202 -1.68 16.04 22.44
N MET A 203 -2.66 15.79 23.33
CA MET A 203 -2.73 16.48 24.63
C MET A 203 -1.57 16.06 25.53
N LYS A 204 -1.11 16.99 26.38
CA LYS A 204 0.07 16.81 27.25
C LYS A 204 -0.25 16.83 28.74
N ASP A 205 -1.49 17.00 29.12
CA ASP A 205 -1.92 17.17 30.51
C ASP A 205 -2.26 15.85 31.23
N GLY A 206 -2.16 14.72 30.53
CA GLY A 206 -2.36 13.39 31.10
C GLY A 206 -3.80 13.04 31.43
N LYS A 207 -4.77 13.84 30.94
CA LYS A 207 -6.19 13.58 31.10
C LYS A 207 -6.71 12.56 30.09
N ASP A 208 -7.81 11.91 30.44
CA ASP A 208 -8.50 10.97 29.55
C ASP A 208 -9.42 11.71 28.60
N TYR A 209 -9.18 11.56 27.29
CA TYR A 209 -10.01 12.14 26.24
C TYR A 209 -10.70 11.07 25.41
N ARG A 210 -11.83 11.43 24.81
CA ARG A 210 -12.62 10.57 23.93
C ARG A 210 -13.10 11.34 22.72
N MET A 211 -13.13 10.65 21.59
CA MET A 211 -13.77 11.12 20.38
C MET A 211 -15.27 10.81 20.37
N MET A 212 -16.07 11.77 19.90
CA MET A 212 -17.52 11.62 19.73
C MET A 212 -17.97 12.16 18.38
N ILE A 213 -18.95 11.49 17.79
CA ILE A 213 -19.67 11.96 16.60
C ILE A 213 -21.13 12.13 16.99
N LEU A 214 -21.62 13.35 16.87
CA LEU A 214 -22.98 13.74 17.21
C LEU A 214 -23.74 14.16 15.97
N VAL A 215 -25.06 14.01 16.03
CA VAL A 215 -25.96 14.53 15.02
C VAL A 215 -27.16 15.23 15.66
N THR A 216 -27.45 16.47 15.23
CA THR A 216 -28.56 17.28 15.75
C THR A 216 -29.61 17.45 14.68
N ASN A 217 -30.87 17.17 15.02
CA ASN A 217 -32.02 17.49 14.18
C ASN A 217 -32.30 19.00 14.21
N LEU A 218 -32.10 19.69 13.09
CA LEU A 218 -32.31 21.14 12.97
C LEU A 218 -33.76 21.54 12.65
N ASN A 219 -34.65 20.57 12.50
CA ASN A 219 -36.03 20.79 12.07
C ASN A 219 -36.98 20.85 13.26
N LYS A 220 -38.20 21.32 12.98
CA LYS A 220 -39.30 21.44 13.95
C LYS A 220 -40.06 20.13 14.17
N GLU A 221 -39.80 19.12 13.36
CA GLU A 221 -40.43 17.80 13.45
C GLU A 221 -39.38 16.72 13.73
N LYS A 222 -39.86 15.57 14.23
CA LYS A 222 -39.01 14.38 14.37
C LYS A 222 -38.57 13.91 12.98
N GLN A 223 -37.34 13.43 12.87
CA GLN A 223 -36.84 12.85 11.61
C GLN A 223 -36.03 11.58 11.88
N ARG A 224 -35.90 10.76 10.84
CA ARG A 224 -35.08 9.56 10.86
C ARG A 224 -33.71 9.83 10.25
N ILE A 225 -32.67 9.39 10.94
CA ILE A 225 -31.30 9.35 10.44
C ILE A 225 -30.91 7.89 10.27
N ARG A 226 -30.53 7.52 9.05
CA ARG A 226 -30.07 6.17 8.71
C ARG A 226 -28.56 6.20 8.56
N ILE A 227 -27.86 5.32 9.26
CA ILE A 227 -26.47 4.96 8.99
C ILE A 227 -26.51 3.71 8.15
N ASN A 228 -26.08 3.78 6.89
CA ASN A 228 -26.20 2.68 5.93
C ASN A 228 -25.02 1.72 6.05
N ASN A 229 -23.84 2.27 6.30
CA ASN A 229 -22.60 1.54 6.47
C ASN A 229 -21.65 2.34 7.37
N TYR A 230 -20.82 1.66 8.16
CA TYR A 230 -19.75 2.30 8.89
C TYR A 230 -18.57 1.38 9.18
N ALA A 231 -17.39 1.98 9.22
CA ALA A 231 -16.18 1.38 9.75
C ALA A 231 -15.44 2.40 10.61
N ILE A 232 -14.89 1.94 11.73
CA ILE A 232 -14.11 2.76 12.66
C ILE A 232 -12.90 1.93 13.07
N LYS A 233 -11.70 2.50 12.98
CA LYS A 233 -10.43 1.83 13.32
C LYS A 233 -9.53 2.74 14.16
N GLY A 234 -8.63 2.09 14.90
CA GLY A 234 -7.94 2.69 16.03
C GLY A 234 -8.70 2.45 17.35
N PRO A 235 -8.22 2.97 18.48
CA PRO A 235 -7.00 3.77 18.61
C PRO A 235 -5.71 2.97 18.38
N SER A 236 -4.75 3.52 17.63
CA SER A 236 -3.40 2.94 17.43
C SER A 236 -2.42 4.00 16.89
N GLU A 237 -1.14 3.88 17.23
CA GLU A 237 -0.06 4.74 16.71
C GLU A 237 0.30 4.45 15.23
N ASP A 238 -0.04 3.28 14.69
CA ASP A 238 0.23 2.93 13.28
C ASP A 238 -0.89 3.46 12.37
N VAL A 239 -0.72 4.73 11.95
CA VAL A 239 -1.67 5.44 11.08
C VAL A 239 -1.90 4.70 9.75
N LEU A 240 -0.83 4.16 9.15
CA LEU A 240 -0.90 3.43 7.88
C LEU A 240 -1.71 2.13 8.02
N TYR A 241 -1.51 1.41 9.12
CA TYR A 241 -2.31 0.23 9.42
C TYR A 241 -3.78 0.57 9.66
N ILE A 242 -4.08 1.65 10.40
CA ILE A 242 -5.46 2.10 10.61
C ILE A 242 -6.14 2.39 9.26
N GLY A 243 -5.48 3.14 8.37
CA GLY A 243 -6.03 3.46 7.05
C GLY A 243 -6.35 2.23 6.20
N GLU A 244 -5.44 1.25 6.17
CA GLU A 244 -5.64 -0.05 5.52
C GLU A 244 -6.82 -0.83 6.11
N GLN A 245 -6.83 -1.02 7.44
CA GLN A 245 -7.87 -1.78 8.12
C GLN A 245 -9.24 -1.10 8.02
N LEU A 246 -9.27 0.23 7.95
CA LEU A 246 -10.50 0.99 7.81
C LEU A 246 -11.16 0.68 6.47
N LEU A 247 -10.39 0.70 5.38
CA LEU A 247 -10.91 0.41 4.04
C LEU A 247 -11.28 -1.06 3.87
N LEU A 248 -10.49 -1.98 4.45
CA LEU A 248 -10.84 -3.41 4.50
C LEU A 248 -12.21 -3.62 5.15
N ASP A 249 -12.42 -3.07 6.35
CA ASP A 249 -13.68 -3.23 7.09
C ASP A 249 -14.85 -2.49 6.41
N TYR A 250 -14.60 -1.28 5.89
CA TYR A 250 -15.60 -0.45 5.22
C TYR A 250 -16.20 -1.15 3.98
N TRP A 251 -15.37 -1.81 3.18
CA TRP A 251 -15.83 -2.51 1.98
C TRP A 251 -16.24 -3.96 2.20
N ASP A 252 -15.73 -4.65 3.23
CA ASP A 252 -16.12 -6.04 3.55
C ASP A 252 -17.51 -6.09 4.23
N ASN A 253 -17.89 -5.06 4.99
CA ASN A 253 -19.12 -5.05 5.79
C ASN A 253 -20.17 -4.05 5.28
N GLN A 254 -20.57 -4.16 4.00
CA GLN A 254 -21.39 -3.14 3.32
C GLN A 254 -22.81 -2.89 3.88
N THR A 255 -23.28 -3.66 4.86
CA THR A 255 -24.58 -3.45 5.50
C THR A 255 -24.51 -3.60 7.01
N ARG A 256 -24.31 -2.47 7.69
CA ARG A 256 -24.49 -2.30 9.14
C ARG A 256 -25.52 -1.19 9.38
N GLU A 257 -26.76 -1.44 8.97
CA GLU A 257 -27.80 -0.42 9.05
C GLU A 257 -28.14 -0.12 10.52
N VAL A 258 -28.08 1.15 10.89
CA VAL A 258 -28.56 1.65 12.17
C VAL A 258 -29.48 2.83 11.94
N ILE A 259 -30.64 2.82 12.59
CA ILE A 259 -31.66 3.85 12.46
C ILE A 259 -31.77 4.61 13.78
N TYR A 260 -31.71 5.94 13.69
CA TYR A 260 -31.93 6.85 14.82
C TYR A 260 -33.19 7.68 14.55
N ASP A 261 -34.18 7.57 15.42
CA ASP A 261 -35.34 8.46 15.43
C ASP A 261 -35.04 9.65 16.35
N LEU A 262 -34.88 10.85 15.78
CA LEU A 262 -34.45 12.05 16.47
C LEU A 262 -35.58 13.09 16.54
N PRO A 263 -36.09 13.42 17.75
CA PRO A 263 -37.06 14.49 17.91
C PRO A 263 -36.52 15.86 17.47
N ALA A 264 -37.43 16.81 17.30
CA ALA A 264 -37.09 18.19 16.93
C ALA A 264 -36.07 18.81 17.89
N GLY A 265 -34.99 19.38 17.35
CA GLY A 265 -33.94 20.03 18.13
C GLY A 265 -33.04 19.11 18.97
N GLN A 266 -33.32 17.80 19.01
CA GLN A 266 -32.56 16.85 19.83
C GLN A 266 -31.25 16.42 19.14
N THR A 267 -30.28 16.05 19.97
CA THR A 267 -28.96 15.55 19.54
C THR A 267 -28.81 14.08 19.87
N GLY A 268 -28.39 13.27 18.88
CA GLY A 268 -28.07 11.86 19.04
C GLY A 268 -26.57 11.63 19.00
N ILE A 269 -26.12 10.58 19.69
CA ILE A 269 -24.73 10.12 19.66
C ILE A 269 -24.63 9.00 18.61
N ILE A 270 -23.92 9.26 17.51
CA ILE A 270 -23.66 8.27 16.46
C ILE A 270 -22.46 7.40 16.83
N TYR A 271 -21.44 8.02 17.43
CA TYR A 271 -20.28 7.30 17.92
C TYR A 271 -19.76 7.94 19.21
N LYS A 272 -19.36 7.09 20.15
CA LYS A 272 -18.63 7.47 21.35
C LYS A 272 -17.51 6.46 21.54
N GLN A 273 -16.28 6.96 21.56
CA GLN A 273 -15.12 6.10 21.78
C GLN A 273 -15.18 5.41 23.14
N GLU A 274 -15.06 4.09 23.14
CA GLU A 274 -15.04 3.26 24.35
C GLU A 274 -13.63 3.02 24.87
N MET A 275 -12.71 2.69 23.97
CA MET A 275 -11.32 2.38 24.29
C MET A 275 -10.51 3.64 24.67
N PRO A 276 -9.56 3.55 25.62
CA PRO A 276 -8.70 4.67 25.96
C PRO A 276 -7.98 5.22 24.73
N TRP A 277 -8.02 6.54 24.55
CA TRP A 277 -7.30 7.24 23.49
C TRP A 277 -5.95 7.72 24.04
N LYS A 278 -4.87 6.96 23.84
CA LYS A 278 -3.57 7.38 24.37
C LYS A 278 -2.94 8.42 23.48
N ARG A 279 -2.06 9.26 24.04
CA ARG A 279 -1.30 10.23 23.26
C ARG A 279 -0.49 9.49 22.19
N GLY A 280 -0.58 9.93 20.93
CA GLY A 280 0.00 9.27 19.77
C GLY A 280 -0.98 8.39 18.99
N ASP A 281 -2.07 7.94 19.61
CA ASP A 281 -3.06 7.10 18.92
C ASP A 281 -3.87 7.92 17.91
N ALA A 282 -4.00 7.38 16.70
CA ALA A 282 -4.95 7.82 15.69
C ALA A 282 -6.28 7.07 15.80
N LEU A 283 -7.37 7.74 15.44
CA LEU A 283 -8.69 7.16 15.23
C LEU A 283 -9.22 7.61 13.88
N SER A 284 -9.80 6.68 13.11
CA SER A 284 -10.39 6.97 11.80
C SER A 284 -11.76 6.35 11.62
N SER A 285 -12.63 7.00 10.84
CA SER A 285 -13.92 6.41 10.44
C SER A 285 -14.35 6.75 9.03
N TYR A 286 -15.17 5.86 8.48
CA TYR A 286 -16.11 6.14 7.40
C TYR A 286 -17.52 5.82 7.90
N ILE A 287 -18.44 6.76 7.79
CA ILE A 287 -19.85 6.58 8.15
C ILE A 287 -20.70 7.07 6.98
N ASP A 288 -21.30 6.15 6.23
CA ASP A 288 -22.28 6.48 5.21
C ASP A 288 -23.65 6.65 5.85
N PHE A 289 -24.31 7.76 5.54
CA PHE A 289 -25.59 8.11 6.14
C PHE A 289 -26.61 8.59 5.10
N HIS A 290 -27.86 8.60 5.52
CA HIS A 290 -28.95 9.26 4.82
C HIS A 290 -29.86 9.96 5.83
N THR A 291 -30.12 11.25 5.61
CA THR A 291 -31.08 12.04 6.40
C THR A 291 -32.22 12.51 5.52
N GLU A 292 -33.43 12.47 6.06
CA GLU A 292 -34.63 12.91 5.34
C GLU A 292 -34.70 14.45 5.24
N GLU A 293 -34.16 15.14 6.24
CA GLU A 293 -34.11 16.60 6.29
C GLU A 293 -32.73 17.08 6.75
N LYS A 294 -32.58 18.40 6.89
CA LYS A 294 -31.33 19.02 7.35
C LYS A 294 -30.95 18.56 8.76
N VAL A 295 -29.69 18.16 8.92
CA VAL A 295 -29.07 17.85 10.21
C VAL A 295 -27.71 18.52 10.33
N LYS A 296 -27.27 18.65 11.57
CA LYS A 296 -25.92 19.12 11.90
C LYS A 296 -25.08 17.99 12.44
N TRP A 297 -23.92 17.77 11.86
CA TRP A 297 -22.93 16.82 12.34
C TRP A 297 -21.86 17.54 13.14
N GLN A 298 -21.44 16.95 14.26
CA GLN A 298 -20.31 17.47 15.04
C GLN A 298 -19.35 16.35 15.40
N VAL A 299 -18.07 16.58 15.18
CA VAL A 299 -16.98 15.72 15.65
C VAL A 299 -16.31 16.43 16.82
N LEU A 300 -16.24 15.77 17.97
CA LEU A 300 -15.74 16.37 19.21
C LEU A 300 -14.63 15.53 19.83
N CYS A 301 -13.68 16.22 20.44
CA CYS A 301 -12.81 15.67 21.47
C CYS A 301 -13.31 16.17 22.83
N VAL A 302 -13.68 15.25 23.72
CA VAL A 302 -14.19 15.57 25.06
C VAL A 302 -13.34 14.92 26.13
N GLU A 303 -13.22 15.56 27.29
CA GLU A 303 -12.66 14.92 28.48
C GLU A 303 -13.63 13.82 28.97
N ASN A 304 -13.10 12.69 29.42
CA ASN A 304 -13.90 11.56 29.84
C ASN A 304 -14.79 11.94 31.04
N GLY A 305 -16.11 11.79 30.90
CA GLY A 305 -17.09 12.13 31.93
C GLY A 305 -17.68 13.53 31.78
N ASP A 306 -17.14 14.39 30.90
CA ASP A 306 -17.72 15.70 30.63
C ASP A 306 -19.08 15.60 29.93
N ASN A 307 -19.95 16.59 30.20
CA ASN A 307 -21.17 16.77 29.42
C ASN A 307 -20.84 17.39 28.04
N PHE A 308 -20.95 16.59 26.98
CA PHE A 308 -20.67 17.01 25.60
C PHE A 308 -21.52 18.21 25.14
N GLU A 309 -22.71 18.42 25.69
CA GLU A 309 -23.61 19.52 25.30
C GLU A 309 -23.05 20.92 25.66
N THR A 310 -22.11 20.96 26.61
CA THR A 310 -21.45 22.18 27.09
C THR A 310 -20.38 22.71 26.15
N TYR A 311 -19.91 21.88 25.21
CA TYR A 311 -18.85 22.26 24.27
C TYR A 311 -19.41 23.21 23.21
N LYS A 312 -18.84 24.41 23.13
CA LYS A 312 -19.22 25.46 22.14
C LYS A 312 -18.03 26.00 21.36
N HIS A 313 -16.81 25.75 21.80
CA HIS A 313 -15.61 26.28 21.15
C HIS A 313 -15.09 25.30 20.09
N TYR A 314 -14.58 25.86 19.01
CA TYR A 314 -13.97 25.11 17.91
C TYR A 314 -12.46 25.02 18.10
N CYS A 315 -11.91 23.83 17.87
CA CYS A 315 -10.47 23.64 17.86
C CYS A 315 -9.82 24.36 16.68
N ALA A 316 -8.61 24.89 16.89
CA ALA A 316 -7.86 25.60 15.86
C ALA A 316 -7.53 24.69 14.66
N LYS A 317 -7.71 25.22 13.44
CA LYS A 317 -7.35 24.52 12.19
C LYS A 317 -5.83 24.45 12.02
N ASP A 318 -5.32 23.33 11.51
CA ASP A 318 -3.93 23.14 11.06
C ASP A 318 -3.82 23.03 9.53
N GLN A 319 -2.73 22.48 8.98
CA GLN A 319 -2.58 22.33 7.52
C GLN A 319 -3.50 21.29 6.87
N HIS A 320 -4.11 20.39 7.65
CA HIS A 320 -4.90 19.27 7.14
C HIS A 320 -6.30 19.71 6.72
N ILE A 321 -7.05 18.79 6.12
CA ILE A 321 -8.34 19.09 5.51
C ILE A 321 -9.46 18.96 6.54
N ARG A 322 -10.37 19.93 6.51
CA ARG A 322 -11.72 19.78 7.03
C ARG A 322 -12.65 20.58 6.13
N GLY A 323 -13.88 20.13 5.95
CA GLY A 323 -14.76 20.71 4.96
C GLY A 323 -15.92 19.81 4.58
N THR A 324 -16.94 20.39 3.97
CA THR A 324 -17.98 19.66 3.28
C THR A 324 -17.85 19.79 1.76
N PHE A 325 -18.13 18.70 1.06
CA PHE A 325 -18.01 18.57 -0.39
C PHE A 325 -19.25 17.87 -0.94
N GLU A 326 -19.58 18.10 -2.22
CA GLU A 326 -20.82 17.62 -2.84
C GLU A 326 -20.66 16.33 -3.67
N THR A 327 -19.50 15.67 -3.60
CA THR A 327 -19.19 14.48 -4.38
C THR A 327 -18.73 13.34 -3.48
N LEU A 328 -19.44 12.20 -3.56
CA LEU A 328 -19.10 10.98 -2.82
C LEU A 328 -18.25 10.02 -3.68
N LYS A 329 -18.52 9.98 -4.99
CA LYS A 329 -17.86 9.05 -5.90
C LYS A 329 -17.67 9.63 -7.30
N LYS A 330 -16.50 9.37 -7.90
CA LYS A 330 -16.24 9.53 -9.34
C LYS A 330 -16.17 8.16 -10.00
N ILE A 331 -16.83 8.02 -11.16
CA ILE A 331 -16.86 6.80 -11.96
C ILE A 331 -16.14 7.09 -13.27
N TYR A 332 -15.20 6.22 -13.66
CA TYR A 332 -14.48 6.32 -14.92
C TYR A 332 -14.65 5.04 -15.72
N TYR A 333 -15.07 5.16 -16.97
CA TYR A 333 -15.04 4.07 -17.95
C TYR A 333 -13.79 4.23 -18.80
N ILE A 334 -13.01 3.18 -18.90
CA ILE A 334 -11.67 3.19 -19.49
C ILE A 334 -11.55 1.99 -20.44
N ASP A 335 -11.46 2.28 -21.73
CA ASP A 335 -11.18 1.28 -22.76
C ASP A 335 -9.66 1.12 -22.90
N LEU A 336 -9.16 -0.07 -22.59
CA LEU A 336 -7.75 -0.43 -22.65
C LEU A 336 -7.43 -1.02 -24.02
N ASP A 337 -6.41 -0.47 -24.66
CA ASP A 337 -5.92 -0.91 -25.97
C ASP A 337 -4.72 -1.89 -25.84
N THR A 338 -3.92 -2.01 -26.90
CA THR A 338 -2.75 -2.89 -26.93
C THR A 338 -1.44 -2.21 -26.50
N GLU A 339 -1.49 -0.93 -26.11
CA GLU A 339 -0.34 -0.13 -25.69
C GLU A 339 -0.14 -0.19 -24.18
N LEU A 340 1.10 0.06 -23.75
CA LEU A 340 1.38 0.31 -22.33
C LEU A 340 0.75 1.63 -21.93
N ALA A 341 -0.08 1.62 -20.89
CA ALA A 341 -0.84 2.78 -20.48
C ALA A 341 -0.90 2.93 -18.96
N TYR A 342 -1.28 4.11 -18.49
CA TYR A 342 -1.63 4.34 -17.09
C TYR A 342 -2.79 5.32 -16.93
N PHE A 343 -3.60 5.08 -15.90
CA PHE A 343 -4.56 6.02 -15.37
C PHE A 343 -4.08 6.52 -14.01
N SER A 344 -4.24 7.81 -13.74
CA SER A 344 -3.69 8.46 -12.55
C SER A 344 -4.80 9.06 -11.71
N ILE A 345 -4.68 8.93 -10.39
CA ILE A 345 -5.59 9.53 -9.41
C ILE A 345 -4.78 10.40 -8.45
N GLY A 346 -5.28 11.60 -8.15
CA GLY A 346 -4.72 12.57 -7.22
C GLY A 346 -3.52 13.36 -7.75
N GLU A 347 -3.45 13.64 -9.05
CA GLU A 347 -2.26 14.29 -9.65
C GLU A 347 -2.17 15.81 -9.44
N GLY A 348 -3.31 16.50 -9.33
CA GLY A 348 -3.29 17.96 -9.33
C GLY A 348 -4.60 18.62 -8.98
N MET A 349 -4.55 19.95 -8.88
CA MET A 349 -5.66 20.79 -8.39
C MET A 349 -6.94 20.68 -9.23
N GLU A 350 -6.82 20.35 -10.52
CA GLU A 350 -7.97 20.14 -11.41
C GLU A 350 -8.86 18.95 -10.99
N GLU A 351 -8.30 18.01 -10.21
CA GLU A 351 -9.03 16.84 -9.73
C GLU A 351 -9.66 17.05 -8.36
N PHE A 352 -9.11 17.99 -7.56
CA PHE A 352 -9.45 18.16 -6.16
C PHE A 352 -10.87 18.69 -5.98
N LEU A 353 -11.62 18.10 -5.06
CA LEU A 353 -12.94 18.59 -4.70
C LEU A 353 -12.80 19.97 -4.05
N ILE A 354 -13.61 20.90 -4.55
CA ILE A 354 -13.80 22.21 -3.94
C ILE A 354 -15.00 22.09 -3.01
N GLY A 355 -14.83 22.56 -1.78
CA GLY A 355 -15.81 22.46 -0.71
C GLY A 355 -15.82 23.70 0.16
N PHE A 356 -16.49 23.62 1.31
CA PHE A 356 -16.67 24.72 2.23
C PHE A 356 -16.33 24.28 3.66
N ASP A 357 -15.54 25.08 4.38
CA ASP A 357 -15.32 24.90 5.84
C ASP A 357 -16.33 25.78 6.58
N GLU A 358 -17.38 25.17 7.14
CA GLU A 358 -18.45 25.86 7.87
C GLU A 358 -17.96 26.56 9.12
N VAL A 359 -16.87 26.09 9.73
CA VAL A 359 -16.29 26.70 10.94
C VAL A 359 -15.56 27.99 10.59
N LEU A 360 -14.88 28.02 9.44
CA LEU A 360 -14.15 29.21 8.97
C LEU A 360 -14.93 30.10 8.00
N GLY A 361 -16.05 29.61 7.46
CA GLY A 361 -16.88 30.32 6.49
C GLY A 361 -16.18 30.57 5.14
N LYS A 362 -15.32 29.65 4.69
CA LYS A 362 -14.53 29.84 3.45
C LYS A 362 -14.41 28.57 2.61
N GLU A 363 -14.08 28.77 1.33
CA GLU A 363 -13.77 27.69 0.39
C GLU A 363 -12.49 26.93 0.81
N VAL A 364 -12.50 25.62 0.60
CA VAL A 364 -11.38 24.72 0.86
C VAL A 364 -11.22 23.68 -0.26
N TYR A 365 -10.00 23.19 -0.45
CA TYR A 365 -9.65 22.18 -1.46
C TYR A 365 -9.30 20.86 -0.77
N ASN A 366 -9.98 19.78 -1.13
CA ASN A 366 -9.63 18.43 -0.67
C ASN A 366 -8.43 17.90 -1.45
N LYS A 367 -7.22 18.33 -1.08
CA LYS A 367 -5.97 17.92 -1.72
C LYS A 367 -5.76 16.42 -1.54
N GLY A 368 -5.91 15.65 -2.61
CA GLY A 368 -5.87 14.18 -2.59
C GLY A 368 -7.25 13.51 -2.59
N ASN A 369 -8.34 14.27 -2.47
CA ASN A 369 -9.71 13.77 -2.45
C ASN A 369 -9.97 12.72 -1.38
N PHE A 370 -9.52 12.98 -0.14
CA PHE A 370 -9.77 12.13 1.01
C PHE A 370 -11.27 11.83 1.17
N GLY A 371 -11.60 10.58 1.41
CA GLY A 371 -12.98 10.10 1.60
C GLY A 371 -13.85 10.01 0.36
N MET A 372 -13.40 10.46 -0.81
CA MET A 372 -14.09 10.24 -2.08
C MET A 372 -13.73 8.86 -2.65
N GLU A 373 -14.74 8.13 -3.13
CA GLU A 373 -14.52 6.86 -3.84
C GLU A 373 -14.28 7.10 -5.34
N TYR A 374 -13.37 6.32 -5.91
CA TYR A 374 -13.16 6.21 -7.34
C TYR A 374 -13.59 4.80 -7.75
N GLU A 375 -14.42 4.70 -8.77
CA GLU A 375 -14.85 3.44 -9.38
C GLU A 375 -14.38 3.42 -10.84
N LEU A 376 -13.47 2.52 -11.17
CA LEU A 376 -12.88 2.38 -12.50
C LEU A 376 -13.47 1.13 -13.17
N HIS A 377 -14.13 1.34 -14.29
CA HIS A 377 -14.61 0.31 -15.21
C HIS A 377 -13.56 0.14 -16.31
N LEU A 378 -12.82 -0.96 -16.26
CA LEU A 378 -11.67 -1.24 -17.12
C LEU A 378 -12.06 -2.31 -18.14
N LYS A 379 -12.19 -1.94 -19.41
CA LYS A 379 -12.54 -2.88 -20.48
C LYS A 379 -11.32 -3.18 -21.35
N ALA A 380 -10.95 -4.45 -21.46
CA ALA A 380 -9.72 -4.83 -22.16
C ALA A 380 -9.99 -5.40 -23.56
N VAL A 381 -9.27 -4.91 -24.58
CA VAL A 381 -9.29 -5.51 -25.94
C VAL A 381 -8.27 -6.64 -26.12
N LYS A 382 -7.41 -6.86 -25.12
CA LYS A 382 -6.44 -7.94 -25.01
C LYS A 382 -6.26 -8.29 -23.54
N ASP A 383 -5.84 -9.51 -23.25
CA ASP A 383 -5.43 -9.92 -21.91
C ASP A 383 -4.47 -8.87 -21.34
N THR A 384 -4.76 -8.32 -20.17
CA THR A 384 -4.06 -7.15 -19.63
C THR A 384 -3.83 -7.32 -18.14
N PHE A 385 -2.57 -7.16 -17.71
CA PHE A 385 -2.26 -7.05 -16.29
C PHE A 385 -2.50 -5.63 -15.80
N VAL A 386 -2.98 -5.52 -14.56
CA VAL A 386 -3.17 -4.26 -13.85
C VAL A 386 -2.21 -4.19 -12.67
N VAL A 387 -1.42 -3.12 -12.63
CA VAL A 387 -0.42 -2.85 -11.61
C VAL A 387 -0.76 -1.55 -10.90
N PHE A 388 -0.65 -1.55 -9.58
CA PHE A 388 -0.80 -0.37 -8.75
C PHE A 388 0.59 0.20 -8.40
N ASN A 389 0.81 1.50 -8.63
CA ASN A 389 2.07 2.18 -8.31
C ASN A 389 1.80 3.51 -7.61
N PRO A 390 2.10 3.64 -6.31
CA PRO A 390 2.01 4.92 -5.63
C PRO A 390 3.12 5.87 -6.12
N ARG A 391 2.80 7.16 -6.17
CA ARG A 391 3.71 8.22 -6.62
C ARG A 391 4.02 9.24 -5.53
N GLY A 392 3.24 9.26 -4.47
CA GLY A 392 3.59 9.95 -3.22
C GLY A 392 4.64 9.17 -2.41
N ASP A 393 4.73 9.45 -1.12
CA ASP A 393 5.80 8.93 -0.26
C ASP A 393 5.58 7.46 0.12
N VAL A 394 4.53 7.19 0.89
CA VAL A 394 4.21 5.84 1.38
C VAL A 394 2.75 5.51 1.09
N PHE A 395 2.50 4.25 0.76
CA PHE A 395 1.16 3.75 0.55
C PHE A 395 0.94 2.43 1.28
N ARG A 396 -0.12 2.38 2.08
CA ARG A 396 -0.65 1.17 2.70
C ARG A 396 -2.16 1.34 2.82
N GLY A 397 -2.90 0.46 2.16
CA GLY A 397 -4.33 0.63 1.98
C GLY A 397 -5.05 -0.64 1.56
N ALA A 398 -6.24 -0.46 1.03
CA ALA A 398 -6.99 -1.53 0.38
C ALA A 398 -7.58 -1.05 -0.94
N LEU A 399 -7.90 -1.99 -1.82
CA LEU A 399 -8.66 -1.76 -3.03
C LEU A 399 -9.70 -2.87 -3.21
N MET A 400 -10.81 -2.53 -3.86
CA MET A 400 -11.75 -3.53 -4.34
C MET A 400 -11.43 -3.90 -5.77
N TRP A 401 -11.34 -5.20 -6.06
CA TRP A 401 -11.22 -5.76 -7.41
C TRP A 401 -12.37 -6.74 -7.64
N ASN A 402 -13.24 -6.43 -8.61
CA ASN A 402 -14.40 -7.25 -8.97
C ASN A 402 -15.24 -7.67 -7.75
N GLY A 403 -15.59 -6.70 -6.90
CA GLY A 403 -16.44 -6.93 -5.73
C GLY A 403 -15.74 -7.50 -4.50
N LYS A 404 -14.46 -7.89 -4.58
CA LYS A 404 -13.69 -8.39 -3.45
C LYS A 404 -12.62 -7.39 -3.00
N VAL A 405 -12.52 -7.16 -1.69
CA VAL A 405 -11.53 -6.27 -1.11
C VAL A 405 -10.19 -6.98 -0.87
N TYR A 406 -9.09 -6.28 -1.13
CA TYR A 406 -7.72 -6.78 -0.92
C TYR A 406 -6.85 -5.69 -0.30
N ALA A 407 -5.98 -6.07 0.63
CA ALA A 407 -4.91 -5.20 1.10
C ALA A 407 -3.95 -4.89 -0.06
N MET A 408 -3.47 -3.65 -0.10
CA MET A 408 -2.55 -3.15 -1.11
C MET A 408 -1.45 -2.30 -0.45
N PRO A 409 -0.19 -2.76 -0.43
CA PRO A 409 0.23 -4.11 -0.79
C PRO A 409 -0.35 -5.14 0.20
N ASN A 410 -0.26 -6.42 -0.11
CA ASN A 410 -0.75 -7.48 0.78
C ASN A 410 0.11 -7.66 2.04
N LYS A 411 1.33 -7.10 2.06
CA LYS A 411 2.27 -7.12 3.19
C LYS A 411 3.08 -5.83 3.23
N GLY A 412 3.15 -5.21 4.41
CA GLY A 412 3.93 -4.01 4.65
C GLY A 412 3.33 -2.78 3.95
N CYS A 413 4.19 -1.91 3.41
CA CYS A 413 3.81 -0.74 2.64
C CYS A 413 4.60 -0.67 1.33
N LEU A 414 4.13 0.17 0.40
CA LEU A 414 4.85 0.57 -0.79
C LEU A 414 5.55 1.90 -0.57
N LYS A 415 6.83 1.98 -0.92
CA LYS A 415 7.69 3.15 -0.79
C LYS A 415 7.76 3.91 -2.12
N GLY A 416 6.72 4.67 -2.38
CA GLY A 416 6.60 5.59 -3.50
C GLY A 416 6.89 4.98 -4.87
N LYS A 417 7.45 5.79 -5.77
CA LYS A 417 7.59 5.45 -7.19
C LYS A 417 8.46 4.23 -7.49
N GLY A 418 9.30 3.80 -6.55
CA GLY A 418 10.24 2.69 -6.73
C GLY A 418 9.62 1.30 -6.52
N GLU A 419 8.40 1.23 -5.98
CA GLU A 419 7.72 -0.02 -5.65
C GLU A 419 6.33 -0.06 -6.29
N ALA A 420 5.89 -1.24 -6.68
CA ALA A 420 4.57 -1.46 -7.27
C ALA A 420 3.94 -2.73 -6.71
N SER A 421 2.66 -2.95 -7.02
CA SER A 421 1.95 -4.15 -6.61
C SER A 421 1.04 -4.66 -7.71
N PHE A 422 0.95 -5.99 -7.82
CA PHE A 422 0.04 -6.63 -8.75
C PHE A 422 -1.40 -6.51 -8.24
N LEU A 423 -2.29 -5.93 -9.04
CA LEU A 423 -3.70 -5.76 -8.68
C LEU A 423 -4.56 -6.87 -9.28
N GLY A 424 -4.34 -7.23 -10.54
CA GLY A 424 -5.14 -8.26 -11.21
C GLY A 424 -4.86 -8.40 -12.70
N GLU A 425 -5.70 -9.21 -13.33
CA GLU A 425 -5.68 -9.50 -14.76
C GLU A 425 -7.09 -9.38 -15.32
N ILE A 426 -7.22 -8.82 -16.52
CA ILE A 426 -8.46 -8.70 -17.27
C ILE A 426 -8.27 -9.49 -18.56
N GLN A 427 -9.16 -10.44 -18.86
CA GLN A 427 -9.10 -11.20 -20.11
C GLN A 427 -9.60 -10.36 -21.29
N GLU A 428 -9.19 -10.73 -22.51
CA GLU A 428 -9.68 -10.13 -23.74
C GLU A 428 -11.22 -10.14 -23.81
N GLY A 429 -11.80 -8.95 -24.00
CA GLY A 429 -13.25 -8.75 -24.10
C GLY A 429 -13.95 -8.60 -22.75
N GLU A 430 -13.27 -8.85 -21.63
CA GLU A 430 -13.84 -8.70 -20.29
C GLU A 430 -13.72 -7.28 -19.73
N GLU A 431 -14.51 -7.03 -18.69
CA GLU A 431 -14.50 -5.81 -17.90
C GLU A 431 -14.13 -6.14 -16.46
N ALA A 432 -13.23 -5.35 -15.87
CA ALA A 432 -12.95 -5.37 -14.44
C ALA A 432 -13.39 -4.06 -13.78
N ILE A 433 -13.89 -4.16 -12.56
CA ILE A 433 -14.29 -3.02 -11.74
C ILE A 433 -13.31 -2.88 -10.57
N VAL A 434 -12.70 -1.71 -10.47
CA VAL A 434 -11.79 -1.34 -9.38
C VAL A 434 -12.40 -0.24 -8.55
N LYS A 435 -12.42 -0.40 -7.22
CA LYS A 435 -12.74 0.72 -6.31
C LYS A 435 -11.54 1.12 -5.48
N TYR A 436 -11.34 2.42 -5.35
CA TYR A 436 -10.23 3.04 -4.66
C TYR A 436 -10.71 4.25 -3.85
N ILE A 437 -10.26 4.36 -2.61
CA ILE A 437 -10.36 5.55 -1.77
C ILE A 437 -8.94 5.79 -1.27
N LEU A 438 -8.48 7.05 -1.24
CA LEU A 438 -7.18 7.38 -0.65
C LEU A 438 -7.18 6.97 0.84
N PRO A 439 -6.33 6.02 1.27
CA PRO A 439 -6.29 5.60 2.67
C PRO A 439 -5.74 6.74 3.54
N ASN A 440 -6.32 6.94 4.73
CA ASN A 440 -5.76 7.86 5.72
C ASN A 440 -4.32 7.45 6.06
N GLY A 441 -3.42 8.42 6.20
CA GLY A 441 -1.98 8.20 6.40
C GLY A 441 -1.18 7.83 5.14
N SER A 442 -1.82 7.53 4.01
CA SER A 442 -1.15 7.27 2.73
C SER A 442 -1.15 8.49 1.83
N SER A 443 -0.29 8.47 0.80
CA SER A 443 -0.11 9.59 -0.13
C SER A 443 -0.65 9.30 -1.54
N ALA A 444 -1.32 10.29 -2.11
CA ALA A 444 -1.54 10.44 -3.55
C ALA A 444 -0.34 11.18 -4.20
N PRO A 445 -0.15 11.15 -5.53
CA PRO A 445 -0.94 10.43 -6.53
C PRO A 445 -0.68 8.92 -6.53
N VAL A 446 -1.57 8.18 -7.20
CA VAL A 446 -1.41 6.75 -7.49
C VAL A 446 -1.66 6.48 -8.98
N LEU A 447 -0.97 5.49 -9.53
CA LEU A 447 -1.16 5.03 -10.90
C LEU A 447 -1.77 3.63 -10.92
N PHE A 448 -2.76 3.46 -11.79
CA PHE A 448 -3.20 2.16 -12.30
C PHE A 448 -2.54 1.97 -13.66
N VAL A 449 -1.63 1.03 -13.74
CA VAL A 449 -0.79 0.78 -14.91
C VAL A 449 -1.30 -0.47 -15.62
N PHE A 450 -1.50 -0.35 -16.92
CA PHE A 450 -2.08 -1.38 -17.78
C PHE A 450 -0.98 -1.93 -18.68
N VAL A 451 -0.76 -3.25 -18.58
CA VAL A 451 0.28 -3.96 -19.30
C VAL A 451 -0.36 -5.07 -20.13
N PRO A 452 -0.66 -4.82 -21.42
CA PRO A 452 -1.21 -5.85 -22.31
C PRO A 452 -0.25 -7.04 -22.44
N GLN A 453 -0.79 -8.24 -22.34
CA GLN A 453 -0.12 -9.52 -22.54
C GLN A 453 0.07 -9.78 -24.03
N ASN A 454 0.80 -8.90 -24.71
CA ASN A 454 1.17 -9.16 -26.09
C ASN A 454 2.19 -10.31 -26.14
N ASN A 455 2.04 -11.19 -27.14
CA ASN A 455 2.95 -12.30 -27.49
C ASN A 455 4.44 -11.95 -27.18
N PRO A 456 5.28 -12.84 -26.62
CA PRO A 456 6.53 -12.53 -25.90
C PRO A 456 7.52 -11.58 -26.57
N GLU A 457 7.47 -11.42 -27.90
CA GLU A 457 8.24 -10.43 -28.64
C GLU A 457 7.91 -8.97 -28.26
N LYS A 458 6.67 -8.67 -27.83
CA LYS A 458 6.25 -7.36 -27.33
C LYS A 458 6.34 -7.23 -25.80
N MET A 459 6.41 -8.32 -25.03
CA MET A 459 6.94 -8.25 -23.66
C MET A 459 8.41 -7.80 -23.66
N SER A 460 9.08 -7.90 -24.81
CA SER A 460 10.36 -7.24 -25.07
C SER A 460 10.25 -5.74 -25.39
N ILE A 461 9.09 -5.07 -25.30
CA ILE A 461 8.99 -3.58 -25.38
C ILE A 461 9.66 -2.89 -24.18
N LEU A 462 10.08 -3.65 -23.15
CA LEU A 462 11.19 -3.26 -22.26
C LEU A 462 12.51 -2.93 -23.00
N LYS A 463 12.64 -3.26 -24.29
CA LYS A 463 13.78 -2.91 -25.16
C LYS A 463 13.91 -1.40 -25.41
N GLU A 464 12.84 -0.61 -25.31
CA GLU A 464 12.92 0.84 -25.53
C GLU A 464 13.10 1.65 -24.24
N ILE A 465 12.66 1.13 -23.09
CA ILE A 465 12.81 1.84 -21.81
C ILE A 465 14.28 1.85 -21.34
N CYS A 466 15.07 0.87 -21.76
CA CYS A 466 16.52 0.87 -21.59
C CYS A 466 17.30 1.89 -22.46
N LYS A 467 16.66 2.64 -23.37
CA LYS A 467 17.32 3.66 -24.21
C LYS A 467 17.35 5.06 -23.58
N ALA A 468 16.61 5.30 -22.49
CA ALA A 468 16.50 6.63 -21.88
C ALA A 468 17.25 6.80 -20.55
N TYR A 469 18.05 5.82 -20.11
CA TYR A 469 18.99 6.01 -18.99
C TYR A 469 20.21 6.83 -19.45
N LYS A 470 20.03 8.15 -19.58
CA LYS A 470 21.09 9.10 -19.25
C LYS A 470 20.94 9.43 -17.77
N PRO A 471 21.99 9.27 -16.95
CA PRO A 471 21.94 9.73 -15.57
C PRO A 471 21.67 11.24 -15.57
N PHE A 472 20.62 11.64 -14.85
CA PHE A 472 20.49 12.98 -14.30
C PHE A 472 20.85 12.90 -12.82
#